data_AF-V4JEI0-F1
#
_entry.id   AF-V4JEI0-F1
#
_cell.length_a   1.000
_cell.length_b   1.000
_cell.length_c   1.000
_cell.angle_alpha   90.00
_cell.angle_beta   90.00
_cell.angle_gamma   90.00
#
_symmetry.space_group_name_H-M   'P 1'
#
loop_
_entity.id
_entity.type
_entity.pdbx_description
1 polymer ?
#
loop_
_entity_poly.entity_id
_entity_poly.type
_entity_poly.pdbx_seq_one_letter_code
_entity_poly.pdbx_strand_id
1 'polypeptide(L)'
;MTADIAFNYSNLTSIANPSNAALLKRADASSPWTDVTANFVHDTTNRTFSASGIVDFSEYSIGTNSPTAVTIGKIDLQSETLDDFLAGIGVGQLDKAALLEMLGASDPDLAAALADADPETILAALKNDLDPDGDDYVVLMRWETLSQLGTVGFFVERYSAQTGWQRINHDLLPAMIDAPMGAQYTLADPQVFEPGSYRYRLIEQEAWGSTQIYGPFLLELH
;
A
#
# COMPACT_ATOMS: atom_id res chain seq x y z
N MET A 1 5.26 7.92 41.64
CA MET A 1 4.91 9.35 41.51
C MET A 1 4.06 9.46 40.26
N THR A 2 2.90 10.10 40.32
CA THR A 2 2.02 10.28 39.16
C THR A 2 2.06 11.73 38.71
N ALA A 3 1.88 11.96 37.40
CA ALA A 3 1.77 13.28 36.82
C ALA A 3 0.39 13.50 36.20
N ASP A 4 -0.05 14.76 36.21
CA ASP A 4 -1.17 15.26 35.42
C ASP A 4 -0.59 15.95 34.18
N ILE A 5 -1.12 15.62 33.02
CA ILE A 5 -0.63 16.14 31.74
C ILE A 5 -1.80 16.75 30.99
N ALA A 6 -1.56 17.92 30.40
CA ALA A 6 -2.47 18.58 29.48
C ALA A 6 -1.70 19.03 28.23
N PHE A 7 -2.18 18.61 27.07
CA PHE A 7 -1.67 19.02 25.77
C PHE A 7 -2.63 20.02 25.15
N ASN A 8 -2.17 21.24 24.88
CA ASN A 8 -2.95 22.25 24.18
C ASN A 8 -2.53 22.29 22.72
N TYR A 9 -3.49 22.06 21.82
CA TYR A 9 -3.27 22.08 20.37
C TYR A 9 -4.01 23.22 19.66
N SER A 10 -4.47 24.23 20.41
CA SER A 10 -5.22 25.37 19.86
C SER A 10 -4.51 26.08 18.71
N ASN A 11 -3.17 26.11 18.74
CA ASN A 11 -2.32 26.75 17.72
C ASN A 11 -2.04 25.87 16.48
N LEU A 12 -2.44 24.60 16.49
CA LEU A 12 -2.27 23.72 15.32
C LEU A 12 -3.37 23.98 14.30
N THR A 13 -3.07 24.82 13.31
CA THR A 13 -4.04 25.22 12.26
C THR A 13 -4.32 24.11 11.24
N SER A 14 -3.45 23.12 11.12
CA SER A 14 -3.65 21.92 10.30
C SER A 14 -4.81 21.03 10.81
N ILE A 15 -5.18 21.16 12.09
CA ILE A 15 -6.34 20.49 12.68
C ILE A 15 -7.56 21.42 12.55
N ALA A 16 -8.15 21.43 11.36
CA ALA A 16 -9.30 22.29 11.05
C ALA A 16 -10.53 21.89 11.89
N ASN A 17 -10.83 20.59 11.97
CA ASN A 17 -11.89 20.03 12.80
C ASN A 17 -11.30 19.45 14.10
N PRO A 18 -11.55 20.06 15.28
CA PRO A 18 -11.03 19.57 16.56
C PRO A 18 -11.46 18.15 16.91
N SER A 19 -12.60 17.68 16.41
CA SER A 19 -13.08 16.31 16.63
C SER A 19 -12.25 15.26 15.90
N ASN A 20 -11.46 15.68 14.89
CA ASN A 20 -10.55 14.79 14.18
C ASN A 20 -9.17 14.75 14.84
N ALA A 21 -8.93 15.54 15.89
CA ALA A 21 -7.66 15.55 16.59
C ALA A 21 -7.41 14.20 17.27
N ALA A 22 -6.17 13.76 17.24
CA ALA A 22 -5.73 12.50 17.80
C ALA A 22 -4.49 12.68 18.65
N LEU A 23 -4.38 11.88 19.70
CA LEU A 23 -3.21 11.80 20.56
C LEU A 23 -2.56 10.43 20.39
N LEU A 24 -1.34 10.44 19.85
CA LEU A 24 -0.52 9.24 19.69
C LEU A 24 0.53 9.18 20.80
N LYS A 25 0.89 7.97 21.22
CA LYS A 25 1.90 7.69 22.25
C LYS A 25 2.87 6.63 21.76
N ARG A 26 4.16 6.78 22.09
CA ARG A 26 5.16 5.70 22.00
C ARG A 26 6.05 5.69 23.25
N ALA A 27 6.59 4.51 23.58
CA ALA A 27 7.45 4.34 24.75
C ALA A 27 8.83 4.96 24.56
N ASP A 28 9.38 4.85 23.35
CA ASP A 28 10.67 5.38 22.93
C ASP A 28 10.71 5.64 21.42
N ALA A 29 11.82 6.19 20.92
CA ALA A 29 11.99 6.54 19.51
C ALA A 29 11.94 5.35 18.53
N SER A 30 12.17 4.12 19.01
CA SER A 30 12.13 2.88 18.22
C SER A 30 10.77 2.18 18.25
N SER A 31 9.88 2.58 19.15
CA SER A 31 8.55 1.99 19.29
C SER A 31 7.56 2.57 18.28
N PRO A 32 6.62 1.77 17.76
CA PRO A 32 5.55 2.30 16.91
C PRO A 32 4.66 3.27 17.69
N TRP A 33 4.05 4.21 16.97
CA TRP A 33 3.03 5.09 17.53
C TRP A 33 1.74 4.31 17.74
N THR A 34 1.13 4.47 18.91
CA THR A 34 -0.17 3.89 19.26
C THR A 34 -1.16 5.01 19.53
N ASP A 35 -2.37 4.89 18.98
CA ASP A 35 -3.46 5.80 19.30
C ASP A 35 -3.92 5.61 20.76
N VAL A 36 -3.86 6.68 21.54
CA VAL A 36 -4.31 6.73 22.93
C VAL A 36 -5.38 7.80 23.16
N THR A 37 -5.98 8.31 22.09
CA THR A 37 -6.98 9.39 22.14
C THR A 37 -8.10 9.06 23.13
N ALA A 38 -8.60 7.81 23.12
CA ALA A 38 -9.65 7.34 24.01
C ALA A 38 -9.25 7.26 25.50
N ASN A 39 -7.95 7.28 25.81
CA ASN A 39 -7.43 7.23 27.18
C ASN A 39 -7.32 8.62 27.81
N PHE A 40 -7.56 9.68 27.05
CA PHE A 40 -7.47 11.08 27.49
C PHE A 40 -8.84 11.75 27.44
N VAL A 41 -9.06 12.72 28.31
CA VAL A 41 -10.20 13.64 28.20
C VAL A 41 -9.90 14.60 27.05
N HIS A 42 -10.71 14.54 26.01
CA HIS A 42 -10.60 15.41 24.84
C HIS A 42 -11.63 16.55 24.92
N ASP A 43 -11.14 17.76 25.16
CA ASP A 43 -11.96 18.97 25.10
C ASP A 43 -11.77 19.63 23.73
N THR A 44 -12.73 19.40 22.83
CA THR A 44 -12.72 19.94 21.46
C THR A 44 -12.97 21.44 21.40
N THR A 45 -13.57 22.03 22.45
CA THR A 45 -13.84 23.48 22.54
C THR A 45 -12.57 24.22 22.92
N ASN A 46 -11.89 23.76 23.98
CA ASN A 46 -10.62 24.33 24.44
C ASN A 46 -9.41 23.79 23.67
N ARG A 47 -9.62 22.80 22.79
CA ARG A 47 -8.59 22.13 22.00
C ARG A 47 -7.46 21.58 22.87
N THR A 48 -7.86 20.75 23.85
CA THR A 48 -6.92 20.11 24.78
C THR A 48 -7.16 18.62 24.95
N PHE A 49 -6.08 17.87 25.15
CA PHE A 49 -6.11 16.52 25.72
C PHE A 49 -5.57 16.55 27.14
N SER A 50 -6.26 15.96 28.10
CA SER A 50 -5.78 15.88 29.49
C SER A 50 -5.96 14.51 30.11
N ALA A 51 -4.99 14.09 30.92
CA ALA A 51 -5.08 12.88 31.73
C ALA A 51 -4.34 13.06 33.05
N SER A 52 -4.80 12.32 34.05
CA SER A 52 -4.20 12.26 35.38
C SER A 52 -3.64 10.86 35.65
N GLY A 53 -2.69 10.76 36.57
CA GLY A 53 -2.19 9.45 37.00
C GLY A 53 -1.13 8.84 36.08
N ILE A 54 -0.46 9.64 35.24
CA ILE A 54 0.58 9.14 34.33
C ILE A 54 1.84 8.77 35.14
N VAL A 55 2.29 7.52 35.02
CA VAL A 55 3.38 6.96 35.84
C VAL A 55 4.68 6.71 35.09
N ASP A 56 4.67 6.74 33.75
CA ASP A 56 5.81 6.39 32.91
C ASP A 56 6.22 7.54 31.96
N PHE A 57 7.50 7.58 31.59
CA PHE A 57 7.98 8.45 30.52
C PHE A 57 7.47 7.93 29.18
N SER A 58 6.97 8.83 28.33
CA SER A 58 6.51 8.49 26.99
C SER A 58 6.57 9.72 26.09
N GLU A 59 6.73 9.48 24.80
CA GLU A 59 6.62 10.52 23.79
C GLU A 59 5.18 10.59 23.28
N TYR A 60 4.69 11.82 23.08
CA TYR A 60 3.34 12.09 22.61
C TYR A 60 3.39 12.93 21.34
N SER A 61 2.46 12.65 20.43
CA SER A 61 2.25 13.45 19.21
C SER A 61 0.77 13.77 19.06
N ILE A 62 0.48 14.97 18.53
CA ILE A 62 -0.88 15.40 18.23
C ILE A 62 -1.01 15.55 16.72
N GLY A 63 -1.99 14.87 16.15
CA GLY A 63 -2.27 14.91 14.72
C GLY A 63 -3.77 14.89 14.46
N THR A 64 -4.15 14.63 13.21
CA THR A 64 -5.52 14.26 12.89
C THR A 64 -5.61 12.75 12.66
N ASN A 65 -6.51 12.05 13.34
CA ASN A 65 -6.98 10.72 12.93
C ASN A 65 -7.98 10.86 11.77
N SER A 66 -7.72 11.78 10.84
CA SER A 66 -8.47 11.76 9.59
C SER A 66 -7.85 10.60 8.82
N PRO A 67 -8.55 9.45 8.65
CA PRO A 67 -8.05 8.40 7.78
C PRO A 67 -7.74 9.10 6.47
N THR A 68 -6.48 9.05 6.08
CA THR A 68 -6.05 9.65 4.84
C THR A 68 -6.35 8.61 3.78
N ALA A 69 -7.64 8.28 3.65
CA ALA A 69 -8.11 7.24 2.77
C ALA A 69 -7.94 7.75 1.34
N VAL A 70 -7.20 6.98 0.54
CA VAL A 70 -7.15 7.21 -0.88
C VAL A 70 -8.56 7.23 -1.45
N THR A 71 -8.85 8.17 -2.34
CA THR A 71 -10.06 8.07 -3.15
C THR A 71 -9.72 7.23 -4.37
N ILE A 72 -10.21 5.99 -4.42
CA ILE A 72 -10.10 5.14 -5.60
C ILE A 72 -11.04 5.66 -6.69
N GLY A 73 -10.50 5.86 -7.89
CA GLY A 73 -11.29 6.16 -9.08
C GLY A 73 -11.71 4.87 -9.79
N LYS A 74 -11.39 4.75 -11.07
CA LYS A 74 -11.55 3.53 -11.86
C LYS A 74 -10.68 2.38 -11.33
N ILE A 75 -11.31 1.22 -11.19
CA ILE A 75 -10.66 -0.11 -11.14
C ILE A 75 -10.92 -0.81 -12.47
N ASP A 76 -9.89 -1.46 -12.99
CA ASP A 76 -9.92 -2.24 -14.23
C ASP A 76 -9.21 -3.57 -13.97
N LEU A 77 -9.93 -4.68 -14.15
CA LEU A 77 -9.42 -6.03 -13.99
C LEU A 77 -9.67 -6.78 -15.31
N GLN A 78 -8.61 -7.21 -15.97
CA GLN A 78 -8.70 -7.91 -17.25
C GLN A 78 -7.46 -8.77 -17.50
N SER A 79 -7.59 -9.76 -18.37
CA SER A 79 -6.44 -10.43 -18.98
C SER A 79 -5.98 -9.69 -20.24
N GLU A 80 -4.68 -9.69 -20.47
CA GLU A 80 -4.05 -9.18 -21.69
C GLU A 80 -2.98 -10.16 -22.16
N THR A 81 -2.59 -10.06 -23.43
CA THR A 81 -1.44 -10.84 -23.89
C THR A 81 -0.18 -10.33 -23.19
N LEU A 82 0.73 -11.23 -22.85
CA LEU A 82 2.00 -10.90 -22.20
C LEU A 82 2.80 -9.91 -23.05
N ASP A 83 2.82 -10.09 -24.37
CA ASP A 83 3.53 -9.20 -25.29
C ASP A 83 2.92 -7.79 -25.33
N ASP A 84 1.57 -7.65 -25.31
CA ASP A 84 0.92 -6.34 -25.26
C ASP A 84 1.22 -5.62 -23.93
N PHE A 85 1.16 -6.36 -22.81
CA PHE A 85 1.49 -5.81 -21.49
C PHE A 85 2.94 -5.31 -21.45
N LEU A 86 3.89 -6.15 -21.86
CA LEU A 86 5.32 -5.85 -21.88
C LEU A 86 5.67 -4.70 -22.82
N ALA A 87 5.00 -4.62 -23.98
CA ALA A 87 5.12 -3.48 -24.88
C ALA A 87 4.57 -2.19 -24.25
N GLY A 88 3.44 -2.28 -23.53
CA GLY A 88 2.79 -1.16 -22.85
C GLY A 88 3.65 -0.52 -21.75
N ILE A 89 4.46 -1.32 -21.05
CA ILE A 89 5.42 -0.83 -20.05
C ILE A 89 6.81 -0.51 -20.64
N GLY A 90 6.99 -0.69 -21.95
CA GLY A 90 8.24 -0.36 -22.64
C GLY A 90 9.41 -1.30 -22.34
N VAL A 91 9.15 -2.58 -22.00
CA VAL A 91 10.20 -3.52 -21.55
C VAL A 91 11.34 -3.66 -22.58
N GLY A 92 11.03 -3.55 -23.87
CA GLY A 92 12.02 -3.67 -24.96
C GLY A 92 13.02 -2.51 -25.04
N GLN A 93 12.81 -1.44 -24.27
CA GLN A 93 13.73 -0.29 -24.18
C GLN A 93 14.55 -0.30 -22.88
N LEU A 94 14.27 -1.22 -21.96
CA LEU A 94 14.94 -1.29 -20.67
C LEU A 94 16.35 -1.84 -20.80
N ASP A 95 17.25 -1.31 -19.97
CA ASP A 95 18.58 -1.87 -19.82
C ASP A 95 18.58 -3.07 -18.84
N LYS A 96 19.74 -3.71 -18.71
CA LYS A 96 19.93 -4.85 -17.80
C LYS A 96 19.52 -4.52 -16.36
N ALA A 97 19.86 -3.33 -15.87
CA ALA A 97 19.61 -2.97 -14.48
C ALA A 97 18.11 -2.83 -14.23
N ALA A 98 17.39 -2.16 -15.14
CA ALA A 98 15.95 -2.02 -15.05
C ALA A 98 15.22 -3.37 -15.18
N LEU A 99 15.68 -4.29 -16.04
CA LEU A 99 15.11 -5.64 -16.12
C LEU A 99 15.30 -6.43 -14.82
N LEU A 100 16.47 -6.32 -14.18
CA LEU A 100 16.74 -6.95 -12.89
C LEU A 100 15.91 -6.33 -11.76
N GLU A 101 15.70 -5.00 -11.76
CA GLU A 101 14.81 -4.34 -10.80
C GLU A 101 13.37 -4.82 -10.95
N MET A 102 12.88 -4.95 -12.18
CA MET A 102 11.54 -5.47 -12.46
C MET A 102 11.37 -6.91 -11.97
N LEU A 103 12.31 -7.80 -12.32
CA LEU A 103 12.29 -9.18 -11.87
C LEU A 103 12.45 -9.28 -10.35
N GLY A 104 13.27 -8.42 -9.74
CA GLY A 104 13.49 -8.41 -8.31
C GLY A 104 12.27 -7.95 -7.50
N ALA A 105 11.37 -7.18 -8.11
CA ALA A 105 10.12 -6.77 -7.49
C ALA A 105 9.13 -7.95 -7.28
N SER A 106 9.26 -9.02 -8.07
CA SER A 106 8.47 -10.26 -7.94
C SER A 106 9.26 -11.39 -7.29
N ASP A 107 10.48 -11.67 -7.78
CA ASP A 107 11.37 -12.73 -7.30
C ASP A 107 12.81 -12.20 -7.09
N PRO A 108 13.13 -11.71 -5.89
CA PRO A 108 14.46 -11.16 -5.59
C PRO A 108 15.57 -12.22 -5.62
N ASP A 109 15.25 -13.48 -5.33
CA ASP A 109 16.23 -14.56 -5.34
C ASP A 109 16.63 -14.93 -6.78
N LEU A 110 15.64 -15.00 -7.69
CA LEU A 110 15.88 -15.21 -9.11
C LEU A 110 16.62 -14.03 -9.75
N ALA A 111 16.25 -12.79 -9.41
CA ALA A 111 16.97 -11.61 -9.86
C ALA A 111 18.44 -11.63 -9.40
N ALA A 112 18.71 -12.00 -8.15
CA ALA A 112 20.07 -12.15 -7.63
C ALA A 112 20.85 -13.25 -8.35
N ALA A 113 20.20 -14.40 -8.66
CA ALA A 113 20.82 -15.49 -9.39
C ALA A 113 21.18 -15.11 -10.85
N LEU A 114 20.45 -14.17 -11.44
CA LEU A 114 20.66 -13.69 -12.81
C LEU A 114 21.44 -12.37 -12.90
N ALA A 115 22.04 -11.89 -11.80
CA ALA A 115 22.75 -10.61 -11.76
C ALA A 115 23.85 -10.47 -12.83
N ASP A 116 24.49 -11.57 -13.23
CA ASP A 116 25.55 -11.59 -14.25
C ASP A 116 25.06 -12.04 -15.64
N ALA A 117 23.79 -12.43 -15.79
CA ALA A 117 23.22 -12.88 -17.05
C ALA A 117 23.11 -11.75 -18.09
N ASP A 118 22.93 -12.13 -19.36
CA ASP A 118 22.65 -11.17 -20.43
C ASP A 118 21.18 -10.68 -20.38
N PRO A 119 20.86 -9.53 -21.00
CA PRO A 119 19.50 -8.97 -20.98
C PRO A 119 18.44 -9.91 -21.57
N GLU A 120 18.80 -10.73 -22.56
CA GLU A 120 17.87 -11.66 -23.21
C GLU A 120 17.45 -12.78 -22.24
N THR A 121 18.40 -13.32 -21.47
CA THR A 121 18.15 -14.32 -20.44
C THR A 121 17.30 -13.75 -19.31
N ILE A 122 17.56 -12.51 -18.88
CA ILE A 122 16.77 -11.85 -17.82
C ILE A 122 15.34 -11.59 -18.31
N LEU A 123 15.19 -11.13 -19.57
CA LEU A 123 13.87 -10.91 -20.17
C LEU A 123 13.08 -12.23 -20.29
N ALA A 124 13.74 -13.31 -20.69
CA ALA A 124 13.10 -14.63 -20.73
C ALA A 124 12.66 -15.11 -19.35
N ALA A 125 13.46 -14.87 -18.30
CA ALA A 125 13.10 -15.17 -16.93
C ALA A 125 11.92 -14.33 -16.44
N LEU A 126 11.92 -13.02 -16.73
CA LEU A 126 10.80 -12.13 -16.43
C LEU A 126 9.50 -12.56 -17.13
N LYS A 127 9.59 -12.98 -18.40
CA LYS A 127 8.43 -13.53 -19.13
C LYS A 127 7.88 -14.78 -18.43
N ASN A 128 8.75 -15.71 -18.07
CA ASN A 128 8.37 -16.95 -17.39
C ASN A 128 7.83 -16.71 -15.96
N ASP A 129 8.27 -15.66 -15.28
CA ASP A 129 7.72 -15.26 -13.98
C ASP A 129 6.32 -14.65 -14.10
N LEU A 130 6.08 -13.88 -15.18
CA LEU A 130 4.79 -13.25 -15.46
C LEU A 130 3.75 -14.20 -16.08
N ASP A 131 4.20 -15.25 -16.75
CA ASP A 131 3.37 -16.28 -17.42
C ASP A 131 4.00 -17.66 -17.17
N PRO A 132 3.80 -18.25 -15.98
CA PRO A 132 4.39 -19.53 -15.62
C PRO A 132 3.72 -20.75 -16.28
N ASP A 133 2.50 -20.62 -16.80
CA ASP A 133 1.78 -21.69 -17.50
C ASP A 133 1.96 -21.65 -19.03
N GLY A 134 2.49 -20.55 -19.56
CA GLY A 134 2.89 -20.39 -20.95
C GLY A 134 1.70 -20.27 -21.89
N ASP A 135 0.62 -19.65 -21.44
CA ASP A 135 -0.59 -19.42 -22.24
C ASP A 135 -0.56 -18.09 -23.01
N ASP A 136 0.52 -17.32 -22.85
CA ASP A 136 0.77 -15.97 -23.39
C ASP A 136 -0.18 -14.89 -22.82
N TYR A 137 -0.86 -15.13 -21.71
CA TYR A 137 -1.71 -14.15 -21.03
C TYR A 137 -1.24 -13.83 -19.61
N VAL A 138 -1.62 -12.64 -19.15
CA VAL A 138 -1.43 -12.24 -17.76
C VAL A 138 -2.64 -11.45 -17.29
N VAL A 139 -3.08 -11.74 -16.07
CA VAL A 139 -4.14 -10.95 -15.41
C VAL A 139 -3.54 -9.67 -14.86
N LEU A 140 -4.19 -8.54 -15.15
CA LEU A 140 -3.77 -7.22 -14.71
C LEU A 140 -4.85 -6.59 -13.84
N MET A 141 -4.42 -6.06 -12.69
CA MET A 141 -5.21 -5.12 -11.89
C MET A 141 -4.67 -3.72 -12.08
N ARG A 142 -5.50 -2.84 -12.64
CA ARG A 142 -5.20 -1.42 -12.76
C ARG A 142 -6.15 -0.60 -11.92
N TRP A 143 -5.61 0.42 -11.28
CA TRP A 143 -6.41 1.40 -10.57
C TRP A 143 -5.87 2.79 -10.73
N GLU A 144 -6.77 3.75 -10.67
CA GLU A 144 -6.43 5.14 -10.47
C GLU A 144 -6.81 5.58 -9.06
N THR A 145 -6.06 6.54 -8.58
CA THR A 145 -6.34 7.24 -7.34
C THR A 145 -6.63 8.70 -7.71
N LEU A 146 -7.61 9.30 -7.06
CA LEU A 146 -8.00 10.70 -7.28
C LEU A 146 -7.33 11.65 -6.26
N SER A 147 -6.85 11.11 -5.14
CA SER A 147 -6.10 11.81 -4.08
C SER A 147 -5.42 10.79 -3.19
N GLN A 148 -4.14 11.02 -2.84
CA GLN A 148 -3.28 10.13 -2.04
C GLN A 148 -2.64 10.84 -0.85
N LEU A 149 -3.45 11.51 -0.03
CA LEU A 149 -2.91 12.11 1.19
C LEU A 149 -2.48 10.97 2.13
N GLY A 150 -1.29 11.04 2.73
CA GLY A 150 -0.86 10.11 3.79
C GLY A 150 -0.74 8.61 3.44
N THR A 151 -0.97 8.22 2.18
CA THR A 151 -0.74 6.88 1.65
C THR A 151 0.77 6.64 1.47
N VAL A 152 1.30 5.53 2.00
CA VAL A 152 2.68 5.07 1.74
C VAL A 152 2.72 4.18 0.49
N GLY A 153 1.67 3.40 0.27
CA GLY A 153 1.58 2.51 -0.88
C GLY A 153 0.45 1.51 -0.75
N PHE A 154 0.50 0.49 -1.63
CA PHE A 154 -0.57 -0.49 -1.77
C PHE A 154 -0.05 -1.93 -1.78
N PHE A 155 -0.82 -2.81 -1.17
CA PHE A 155 -0.81 -4.24 -1.48
C PHE A 155 -2.09 -4.62 -2.20
N VAL A 156 -2.03 -5.65 -3.02
CA VAL A 156 -3.19 -6.30 -3.61
C VAL A 156 -3.28 -7.72 -3.08
N GLU A 157 -4.50 -8.13 -2.77
CA GLU A 157 -4.79 -9.48 -2.35
C GLU A 157 -5.88 -10.11 -3.22
N ARG A 158 -5.70 -11.39 -3.56
CA ARG A 158 -6.68 -12.23 -4.24
C ARG A 158 -7.28 -13.24 -3.27
N TYR A 159 -8.58 -13.48 -3.35
CA TYR A 159 -9.24 -14.51 -2.56
C TYR A 159 -9.03 -15.90 -3.17
N SER A 160 -8.58 -16.84 -2.35
CA SER A 160 -8.55 -18.27 -2.62
C SER A 160 -9.52 -18.99 -1.67
N ALA A 161 -10.28 -19.95 -2.20
CA ALA A 161 -11.17 -20.77 -1.39
C ALA A 161 -10.41 -21.67 -0.38
N GLN A 162 -9.13 -21.98 -0.66
CA GLN A 162 -8.32 -22.88 0.14
C GLN A 162 -7.63 -22.15 1.30
N THR A 163 -7.11 -20.95 1.05
CA THR A 163 -6.21 -20.22 1.96
C THR A 163 -6.73 -18.85 2.38
N GLY A 164 -7.86 -18.39 1.82
CA GLY A 164 -8.41 -17.06 2.08
C GLY A 164 -7.74 -15.98 1.23
N TRP A 165 -7.61 -14.77 1.78
CA TRP A 165 -6.95 -13.66 1.07
C TRP A 165 -5.44 -13.89 1.02
N GLN A 166 -4.88 -13.89 -0.19
CA GLN A 166 -3.47 -14.08 -0.46
C GLN A 166 -2.89 -12.83 -1.11
N ARG A 167 -1.72 -12.41 -0.64
CA ARG A 167 -0.99 -11.28 -1.21
C ARG A 167 -0.39 -11.63 -2.57
N ILE A 168 -0.54 -10.72 -3.52
CA ILE A 168 -0.05 -10.87 -4.90
C ILE A 168 1.35 -10.26 -5.04
N ASN A 169 1.49 -8.97 -4.71
CA ASN A 169 2.79 -8.29 -4.76
C ASN A 169 3.61 -8.54 -3.50
N HIS A 170 4.88 -8.95 -3.67
CA HIS A 170 5.82 -9.18 -2.56
C HIS A 170 6.12 -7.87 -1.82
N ASP A 171 6.55 -6.86 -2.57
CA ASP A 171 6.91 -5.55 -2.04
C ASP A 171 5.74 -4.56 -2.12
N LEU A 172 5.70 -3.61 -1.18
CA LEU A 172 4.72 -2.54 -1.17
C LEU A 172 4.86 -1.71 -2.45
N LEU A 173 3.78 -1.57 -3.22
CA LEU A 173 3.76 -0.67 -4.37
C LEU A 173 3.72 0.77 -3.86
N PRO A 174 4.80 1.57 -4.02
CA PRO A 174 4.88 2.89 -3.38
C PRO A 174 3.83 3.86 -3.92
N ALA A 175 3.23 4.64 -3.04
CA ALA A 175 2.38 5.76 -3.43
C ALA A 175 3.22 6.82 -4.16
N MET A 176 2.63 7.50 -5.14
CA MET A 176 3.32 8.59 -5.83
C MET A 176 3.13 9.87 -5.03
N ILE A 177 4.03 10.11 -4.07
CA ILE A 177 3.98 11.25 -3.14
C ILE A 177 4.00 12.61 -3.89
N ASP A 178 4.61 12.64 -5.07
CA ASP A 178 4.73 13.85 -5.92
C ASP A 178 3.50 14.08 -6.83
N ALA A 179 2.48 13.23 -6.76
CA ALA A 179 1.27 13.29 -7.59
C ALA A 179 0.04 13.73 -6.77
N PRO A 180 -0.11 15.03 -6.47
CA PRO A 180 -1.21 15.53 -5.62
C PRO A 180 -2.61 15.30 -6.21
N MET A 181 -2.72 14.99 -7.50
CA MET A 181 -3.97 14.64 -8.19
C MET A 181 -4.19 13.13 -8.31
N GLY A 182 -3.42 12.35 -7.54
CA GLY A 182 -3.38 10.91 -7.61
C GLY A 182 -2.59 10.36 -8.80
N ALA A 183 -2.59 9.04 -8.92
CA ALA A 183 -1.73 8.28 -9.81
C ALA A 183 -2.46 7.04 -10.35
N GLN A 184 -1.94 6.51 -11.46
CA GLN A 184 -2.34 5.24 -12.04
C GLN A 184 -1.33 4.16 -11.67
N TYR A 185 -1.86 2.97 -11.41
CA TYR A 185 -1.11 1.79 -11.00
C TYR A 185 -1.50 0.62 -11.87
N THR A 186 -0.55 -0.27 -12.10
CA THR A 186 -0.76 -1.56 -12.75
C THR A 186 -0.01 -2.61 -11.96
N LEU A 187 -0.67 -3.72 -11.64
CA LEU A 187 -0.07 -4.89 -11.04
C LEU A 187 -0.49 -6.15 -11.83
N ALA A 188 0.49 -6.99 -12.15
CA ALA A 188 0.26 -8.30 -12.75
C ALA A 188 0.00 -9.35 -11.66
N ASP A 189 -0.89 -10.30 -11.95
CA ASP A 189 -1.14 -11.49 -11.15
C ASP A 189 -0.85 -12.74 -11.98
N PRO A 190 0.41 -13.24 -11.96
CA PRO A 190 0.84 -14.39 -12.75
C PRO A 190 0.30 -15.73 -12.22
N GLN A 191 -0.46 -15.71 -11.13
CA GLN A 191 -0.98 -16.93 -10.50
C GLN A 191 -2.43 -17.24 -10.88
N VAL A 192 -3.01 -16.52 -11.85
CA VAL A 192 -4.33 -16.82 -12.43
C VAL A 192 -4.17 -17.33 -13.86
N PHE A 193 -4.48 -18.62 -14.04
CA PHE A 193 -4.42 -19.30 -15.34
C PHE A 193 -5.70 -20.11 -15.66
N GLU A 194 -6.58 -20.34 -14.68
CA GLU A 194 -7.82 -21.09 -14.91
C GLU A 194 -9.02 -20.14 -15.14
N PRO A 195 -9.90 -20.41 -16.11
CA PRO A 195 -11.16 -19.67 -16.25
C PRO A 195 -12.00 -19.75 -14.97
N GLY A 196 -12.61 -18.63 -14.59
CA GLY A 196 -13.38 -18.57 -13.34
C GLY A 196 -13.61 -17.17 -12.79
N SER A 197 -14.21 -17.15 -11.60
CA SER A 197 -14.57 -15.94 -10.89
C SER A 197 -13.57 -15.66 -9.76
N TYR A 198 -12.82 -14.58 -9.88
CA TYR A 198 -11.77 -14.18 -8.95
C TYR A 198 -12.15 -12.90 -8.22
N ARG A 199 -11.74 -12.80 -6.94
CA ARG A 199 -12.00 -11.62 -6.11
C ARG A 199 -10.70 -11.00 -5.66
N TYR A 200 -10.59 -9.70 -5.86
CA TYR A 200 -9.43 -8.90 -5.52
C TYR A 200 -9.79 -7.85 -4.48
N ARG A 201 -8.83 -7.44 -3.67
CA ARG A 201 -8.95 -6.25 -2.82
C ARG A 201 -7.64 -5.48 -2.80
N LEU A 202 -7.76 -4.16 -2.71
CA LEU A 202 -6.63 -3.26 -2.54
C LEU A 202 -6.49 -2.96 -1.05
N ILE A 203 -5.27 -3.05 -0.54
CA ILE A 203 -4.91 -2.71 0.83
C ILE A 203 -4.02 -1.48 0.76
N GLU A 204 -4.56 -0.33 1.14
CA GLU A 204 -3.77 0.88 1.34
C GLU A 204 -3.01 0.77 2.67
N GLN A 205 -1.72 1.08 2.63
CA GLN A 205 -0.89 1.28 3.81
C GLN A 205 -0.74 2.78 4.05
N GLU A 206 -1.22 3.27 5.19
CA GLU A 206 -1.09 4.68 5.58
C GLU A 206 0.21 4.91 6.38
N ALA A 207 0.71 6.15 6.37
CA ALA A 207 1.94 6.56 7.05
C ALA A 207 1.86 6.42 8.58
N TRP A 208 0.65 6.37 9.12
CA TRP A 208 0.34 6.24 10.54
C TRP A 208 0.25 4.77 11.00
N GLY A 209 0.49 3.81 10.10
CA GLY A 209 0.47 2.37 10.38
C GLY A 209 -0.90 1.70 10.21
N SER A 210 -1.97 2.47 10.00
CA SER A 210 -3.29 1.98 9.65
C SER A 210 -3.35 1.42 8.22
N THR A 211 -4.34 0.55 7.98
CA THR A 211 -4.67 0.05 6.64
C THR A 211 -6.11 0.33 6.27
N GLN A 212 -6.36 0.62 4.99
CA GLN A 212 -7.70 0.68 4.41
C GLN A 212 -7.87 -0.43 3.38
N ILE A 213 -9.08 -0.99 3.29
CA ILE A 213 -9.39 -2.10 2.39
C ILE A 213 -10.46 -1.65 1.39
N TYR A 214 -10.17 -1.78 0.10
CA TYR A 214 -11.09 -1.47 -0.99
C TYR A 214 -11.44 -2.73 -1.77
N GLY A 215 -12.72 -2.90 -2.07
CA GLY A 215 -13.27 -4.08 -2.73
C GLY A 215 -14.25 -4.87 -1.85
N PRO A 216 -14.51 -6.15 -2.15
CA PRO A 216 -13.87 -6.93 -3.22
C PRO A 216 -14.25 -6.45 -4.63
N PHE A 217 -13.32 -6.55 -5.56
CA PHE A 217 -13.50 -6.36 -7.00
C PHE A 217 -13.53 -7.72 -7.68
N LEU A 218 -14.38 -7.86 -8.70
CA LEU A 218 -14.63 -9.13 -9.37
C LEU A 218 -13.93 -9.15 -10.73
N LEU A 219 -13.24 -10.25 -11.03
CA LEU A 219 -12.78 -10.61 -12.37
C LEU A 219 -13.49 -11.89 -12.79
N GLU A 220 -14.13 -11.87 -13.95
CA GLU A 220 -14.63 -13.07 -14.62
C GLU A 220 -13.68 -13.37 -15.78
N LEU A 221 -12.92 -14.47 -15.67
CA LEU A 221 -12.02 -14.96 -16.69
C LEU A 221 -12.72 -16.03 -17.53
N HIS A 222 -12.68 -15.90 -18.85
CA HIS A 222 -13.43 -16.71 -19.81
C HIS A 222 -12.53 -17.50 -20.74
#